data_AF-A0A8H7H805-F1
#
_entry.id   AF-A0A8H7H805-F1
#
_cell.length_a   1.000
_cell.length_b   1.000
_cell.length_c   1.000
_cell.angle_alpha   90.00
_cell.angle_beta   90.00
_cell.angle_gamma   90.00
#
_symmetry.space_group_name_H-M   'P 1'
#
loop_
_entity.id
_entity.type
_entity.pdbx_description
1 polymer ?
#
loop_
_entity_poly.entity_id
_entity_poly.type
_entity_poly.pdbx_seq_one_letter_code
_entity_poly.pdbx_strand_id
1 'polypeptide(L)'
;MPYRLSVTAGPSLDLSTHNPVDVNNDDCPVEIYSPHFRGRITVRVKNLPEDQAPISESRYFNNKSATFSLQCQGQYGNHADELTVDDIMFGIVLQKPLSDTPPLGLSLIERTMRFFWPVMESNLQDHTPWVLSPMFATMSRVRVQVGSDPIERELGLSSPAQNYFRESLATNVRSQLPRWPGIMTDAESESIPPSFTRRPPNRTPRSRASSSSPPPTPRRSTLSRTFSYFSRAAPQSLDVPGIPPERKKYFSSPVVRKQIRIEPTDVITTDFRNSFINFRDLSLAVPGIPFKIDLGRHMVGRPTQYVCRSRTGIEYWSIVFTILQID
;
A
#
# COMPACT_ATOMS: atom_id res chain seq x y z
N MET A 1 -9.58 5.40 29.80
CA MET A 1 -8.21 5.65 30.27
C MET A 1 -7.61 6.70 29.36
N PRO A 2 -6.85 7.68 29.88
CA PRO A 2 -6.05 8.54 29.03
C PRO A 2 -4.93 7.70 28.36
N TYR A 3 -4.60 8.07 27.13
CA TYR A 3 -3.61 7.37 26.31
C TYR A 3 -2.95 8.41 25.40
N ARG A 4 -1.72 8.16 24.93
CA ARG A 4 -1.08 8.95 23.87
C ARG A 4 -0.85 8.09 22.65
N LEU A 5 -1.33 8.54 21.48
CA LEU A 5 -0.94 7.96 20.21
C LEU A 5 0.44 8.51 19.80
N SER A 6 1.42 7.63 19.64
CA SER A 6 2.66 7.93 18.93
C SER A 6 2.63 7.26 17.56
N VAL A 7 3.02 8.01 16.52
CA VAL A 7 3.14 7.52 15.15
C VAL A 7 4.52 7.91 14.62
N THR A 8 5.25 6.94 14.09
CA THR A 8 6.57 7.16 13.50
C THR A 8 6.68 6.42 12.16
N ALA A 9 7.48 6.93 11.22
CA ALA A 9 7.67 6.32 9.91
C ALA A 9 9.14 6.32 9.47
N GLY A 10 9.56 5.26 8.77
CA GLY A 10 10.95 5.04 8.36
C GLY A 10 11.07 4.05 7.19
N PRO A 11 12.30 3.79 6.71
CA PRO A 11 12.55 2.93 5.55
C PRO A 11 12.40 1.42 5.83
N SER A 12 12.48 0.97 7.09
CA SER A 12 12.46 -0.45 7.48
C SER A 12 11.59 -0.68 8.73
N LEU A 13 11.38 -1.95 9.12
CA LEU A 13 10.68 -2.29 10.37
C LEU A 13 11.46 -1.91 11.65
N ASP A 14 12.71 -1.47 11.54
CA ASP A 14 13.53 -1.01 12.67
C ASP A 14 13.18 0.43 13.08
N LEU A 15 12.65 0.56 14.30
CA LEU A 15 12.31 1.82 14.95
C LEU A 15 13.49 2.77 15.14
N SER A 16 14.75 2.31 15.10
CA SER A 16 15.91 3.21 15.15
C SER A 16 16.02 4.13 13.91
N THR A 17 15.42 3.70 12.79
CA THR A 17 15.41 4.43 11.51
C THR A 17 14.21 5.36 11.33
N HIS A 18 13.29 5.39 12.30
CA HIS A 18 12.01 6.07 12.20
C HIS A 18 12.04 7.53 12.66
N ASN A 19 11.37 8.41 11.92
CA ASN A 19 11.10 9.79 12.31
C ASN A 19 9.65 9.91 12.84
N PRO A 20 9.36 10.84 13.78
CA PRO A 20 7.99 11.15 14.20
C PRO A 20 7.12 11.60 13.02
N VAL A 21 5.82 11.25 13.03
CA VAL A 21 4.83 11.71 12.06
C VAL A 21 3.90 12.72 12.71
N ASP A 22 3.85 13.94 12.19
CA ASP A 22 2.83 14.93 12.56
C ASP A 22 1.45 14.47 12.08
N VAL A 23 0.72 13.78 12.96
CA VAL A 23 -0.64 13.30 12.65
C VAL A 23 -1.55 14.47 12.27
N ASN A 24 -2.35 14.27 11.22
CA ASN A 24 -3.24 15.27 10.61
C ASN A 24 -2.55 16.49 9.95
N ASN A 25 -1.23 16.65 10.03
CA ASN A 25 -0.51 17.74 9.37
C ASN A 25 -0.25 17.40 7.89
N ASP A 26 -1.15 17.86 7.02
CA ASP A 26 -1.08 17.62 5.58
C ASP A 26 0.03 18.41 4.86
N ASP A 27 0.61 19.43 5.50
CA ASP A 27 1.66 20.28 4.94
C ASP A 27 3.10 19.86 5.35
N CYS A 28 3.24 18.98 6.35
CA CYS A 28 4.53 18.40 6.78
C CYS A 28 4.57 16.87 6.61
N PRO A 29 4.54 16.34 5.37
CA PRO A 29 4.71 14.91 5.11
C PRO A 29 6.13 14.45 5.48
N VAL A 30 6.25 13.34 6.20
CA VAL A 30 7.55 12.74 6.58
C VAL A 30 8.20 12.13 5.35
N GLU A 31 9.38 12.63 4.95
CA GLU A 31 10.14 12.06 3.83
C GLU A 31 10.92 10.80 4.26
N ILE A 32 10.99 9.81 3.37
CA ILE A 32 11.63 8.51 3.59
C ILE A 32 12.50 8.19 2.36
N TYR A 33 13.74 7.79 2.61
CA TYR A 33 14.73 7.50 1.59
C TYR A 33 15.49 6.20 1.90
N SER A 34 15.57 5.31 0.91
CA SER A 34 16.39 4.10 0.92
C SER A 34 16.87 3.78 -0.51
N PRO A 35 17.80 2.83 -0.71
CA PRO A 35 18.19 2.41 -2.06
C PRO A 35 17.01 1.98 -2.94
N HIS A 36 16.00 1.32 -2.37
CA HIS A 36 14.83 0.81 -3.10
C HIS A 36 13.56 1.66 -2.94
N PHE A 37 13.58 2.78 -2.21
CA PHE A 37 12.44 3.68 -2.11
C PHE A 37 12.84 5.15 -1.98
N ARG A 38 12.07 6.04 -2.62
CA ARG A 38 12.09 7.47 -2.32
C ARG A 38 10.66 7.98 -2.26
N GLY A 39 10.23 8.48 -1.12
CA GLY A 39 8.87 8.95 -0.97
C GLY A 39 8.63 9.75 0.29
N ARG A 40 7.36 9.99 0.59
CA ARG A 40 6.91 10.67 1.80
C ARG A 40 5.47 10.29 2.18
N ILE A 41 5.16 10.45 3.46
CA ILE A 41 3.96 9.88 4.09
C ILE A 41 3.27 10.91 5.00
N THR A 42 1.95 10.92 4.98
CA THR A 42 1.09 11.56 5.99
C THR A 42 0.14 10.54 6.61
N VAL A 43 -0.11 10.66 7.91
CA VAL A 43 -1.10 9.87 8.63
C VAL A 43 -2.17 10.80 9.18
N ARG A 44 -3.44 10.41 9.05
CA ARG A 44 -4.61 11.18 9.48
C ARG A 44 -5.50 10.33 10.37
N VAL A 45 -5.93 10.90 11.49
CA VAL A 45 -6.75 10.26 12.53
C VAL A 45 -7.91 11.17 12.90
N LYS A 46 -9.13 10.64 12.82
CA LYS A 46 -10.35 11.34 13.22
C LYS A 46 -10.59 11.23 14.72
N ASN A 47 -11.09 12.29 15.34
CA ASN A 47 -11.43 12.35 16.77
C ASN A 47 -10.22 12.10 17.71
N LEU A 48 -9.00 12.48 17.31
CA LEU A 48 -7.86 12.44 18.22
C LEU A 48 -8.05 13.50 19.33
N PRO A 49 -7.67 13.23 20.60
CA PRO A 49 -7.64 14.25 21.64
C PRO A 49 -6.74 15.45 21.28
N GLU A 50 -7.15 16.65 21.70
CA GLU A 50 -6.58 17.93 21.26
C GLU A 50 -5.13 18.14 21.69
N ASP A 51 -4.67 17.43 22.73
CA ASP A 51 -3.32 17.45 23.28
C ASP A 51 -2.31 16.60 22.47
N GLN A 52 -2.77 15.80 21.48
CA GLN A 52 -1.95 14.75 20.87
C GLN A 52 -1.46 15.03 19.44
N ALA A 53 -1.98 16.06 18.76
CA ALA A 53 -1.53 16.45 17.44
C ALA A 53 -1.63 17.98 17.22
N PRO A 54 -0.79 18.59 16.36
CA PRO A 54 -0.92 19.99 15.98
C PRO A 54 -2.27 20.35 15.33
N ILE A 55 -2.97 19.34 14.78
CA ILE A 55 -4.30 19.47 14.19
C ILE A 55 -5.19 18.34 14.71
N SER A 56 -6.15 18.65 15.58
CA SER A 56 -7.09 17.68 16.15
C SER A 56 -8.05 17.09 15.11
N GLU A 57 -8.53 17.91 14.18
CA GLU A 57 -9.46 17.51 13.12
C GLU A 57 -8.91 17.82 11.71
N SER A 58 -8.41 16.79 11.00
CA SER A 58 -8.06 16.95 9.58
C SER A 58 -9.30 17.11 8.71
N ARG A 59 -9.28 18.14 7.85
CA ARG A 59 -10.26 18.40 6.77
C ARG A 59 -10.50 17.19 5.86
N TYR A 60 -9.56 16.23 5.83
CA TYR A 60 -9.75 14.95 5.15
C TYR A 60 -11.06 14.27 5.55
N PHE A 61 -11.50 14.37 6.80
CA PHE A 61 -12.64 13.60 7.33
C PHE A 61 -14.01 14.25 7.13
N ASN A 62 -14.06 15.44 6.52
CA ASN A 62 -15.29 16.16 6.22
C ASN A 62 -16.19 15.31 5.30
N ASN A 63 -17.44 15.14 5.68
CA ASN A 63 -18.44 14.31 4.98
C ASN A 63 -18.05 12.82 4.78
N LYS A 64 -17.10 12.30 5.58
CA LYS A 64 -16.66 10.88 5.51
C LYS A 64 -17.00 10.08 6.76
N SER A 65 -17.39 8.82 6.52
CA SER A 65 -17.42 7.74 7.52
C SER A 65 -16.02 7.20 7.86
N ALA A 66 -14.99 7.50 7.07
CA ALA A 66 -13.60 7.15 7.38
C ALA A 66 -13.16 7.80 8.71
N THR A 67 -12.34 7.08 9.45
CA THR A 67 -11.76 7.49 10.75
C THR A 67 -10.22 7.47 10.74
N PHE A 68 -9.64 6.82 9.73
CA PHE A 68 -8.21 6.67 9.53
C PHE A 68 -7.85 6.85 8.04
N SER A 69 -6.71 7.48 7.76
CA SER A 69 -6.08 7.53 6.43
C SER A 69 -4.56 7.50 6.56
N LEU A 70 -3.93 6.70 5.70
CA LEU A 70 -2.49 6.59 5.49
C LEU A 70 -2.26 6.94 4.03
N GLN A 71 -1.65 8.08 3.74
CA GLN A 71 -1.35 8.50 2.38
C GLN A 71 0.16 8.54 2.14
N CYS A 72 0.61 7.88 1.08
CA CYS A 72 2.01 7.77 0.68
C CYS A 72 2.19 8.29 -0.76
N GLN A 73 3.32 8.91 -1.06
CA GLN A 73 3.76 9.22 -2.41
C GLN A 73 5.21 8.79 -2.57
N GLY A 74 5.55 7.98 -3.57
CA GLY A 74 6.95 7.60 -3.80
C GLY A 74 7.24 6.84 -5.09
N GLN A 75 8.54 6.68 -5.32
CA GLN A 75 9.19 5.87 -6.34
C GLN A 75 9.73 4.58 -5.70
N TYR A 76 9.59 3.46 -6.41
CA TYR A 76 9.84 2.12 -5.90
C TYR A 76 10.88 1.39 -6.75
N GLY A 77 11.80 0.67 -6.11
CA GLY A 77 12.89 -0.05 -6.75
C GLY A 77 14.08 0.82 -7.18
N ASN A 78 15.09 0.16 -7.73
CA ASN A 78 16.24 0.74 -8.44
C ASN A 78 16.32 0.21 -9.88
N HIS A 79 17.21 0.75 -10.72
CA HIS A 79 17.29 0.42 -12.16
C HIS A 79 17.71 -1.03 -12.50
N ALA A 80 18.08 -1.85 -11.52
CA ALA A 80 18.31 -3.30 -11.69
C ALA A 80 17.16 -4.17 -11.14
N ASP A 81 16.16 -3.59 -10.47
CA ASP A 81 14.99 -4.32 -9.95
C ASP A 81 13.91 -4.45 -11.04
N GLU A 82 13.67 -5.66 -11.58
CA GLU A 82 12.53 -5.90 -12.49
C GLU A 82 11.19 -6.00 -11.73
N LEU A 83 10.70 -4.88 -11.19
CA LEU A 83 9.46 -4.85 -10.40
C LEU A 83 8.19 -4.93 -11.25
N THR A 84 7.19 -5.67 -10.74
CA THR A 84 5.81 -5.64 -11.23
C THR A 84 4.83 -5.20 -10.15
N VAL A 85 3.58 -4.94 -10.55
CA VAL A 85 2.47 -4.66 -9.62
C VAL A 85 2.14 -5.86 -8.71
N ASP A 86 2.64 -7.08 -8.99
CA ASP A 86 2.48 -8.20 -8.05
C ASP A 86 3.50 -8.14 -6.90
N ASP A 87 4.62 -7.44 -7.10
CA ASP A 87 5.76 -7.50 -6.17
C ASP A 87 5.64 -6.50 -5.02
N ILE A 88 4.94 -5.38 -5.20
CA ILE A 88 4.72 -4.39 -4.13
C ILE A 88 3.56 -4.81 -3.23
N MET A 89 3.91 -5.33 -2.05
CA MET A 89 3.00 -5.80 -1.02
C MET A 89 2.81 -4.72 0.07
N PHE A 90 1.60 -4.59 0.59
CA PHE A 90 1.27 -3.71 1.70
C PHE A 90 0.36 -4.41 2.72
N GLY A 91 0.54 -4.13 4.00
CA GLY A 91 -0.31 -4.67 5.06
C GLY A 91 0.29 -4.43 6.45
N ILE A 92 0.09 -5.38 7.37
CA ILE A 92 0.50 -5.29 8.78
C ILE A 92 1.47 -6.41 9.15
N VAL A 93 2.48 -6.06 9.94
CA VAL A 93 3.34 -6.97 10.70
C VAL A 93 3.14 -6.71 12.21
N LEU A 94 3.07 -7.79 13.00
CA LEU A 94 2.96 -7.75 14.45
C LEU A 94 4.27 -8.22 15.08
N GLN A 95 4.76 -7.49 16.09
CA GLN A 95 6.00 -7.80 16.81
C GLN A 95 5.86 -8.96 17.82
N LYS A 96 4.66 -9.50 18.02
CA LYS A 96 4.37 -10.56 18.99
C LYS A 96 3.38 -11.59 18.43
N PRO A 97 3.48 -12.86 18.84
CA PRO A 97 2.53 -13.91 18.46
C PRO A 97 1.07 -13.57 18.76
N LEU A 98 0.15 -14.07 17.93
CA LEU A 98 -1.29 -13.94 18.19
C LEU A 98 -1.78 -14.79 19.37
N SER A 99 -1.02 -15.79 19.81
CA SER A 99 -1.27 -16.54 21.06
C SER A 99 -1.31 -15.62 22.29
N ASP A 100 -0.55 -14.54 22.25
CA ASP A 100 -0.34 -13.63 23.38
C ASP A 100 -1.42 -12.53 23.40
N THR A 101 -2.35 -12.58 22.45
CA THR A 101 -3.36 -11.57 22.09
C THR A 101 -4.74 -12.15 22.47
N PRO A 102 -5.82 -11.37 22.68
CA PRO A 102 -7.00 -11.81 23.46
C PRO A 102 -7.78 -12.97 22.81
N PRO A 103 -8.73 -13.62 23.53
CA PRO A 103 -9.46 -14.82 23.07
C PRO A 103 -10.49 -14.59 21.94
N LEU A 104 -10.23 -13.65 21.04
CA LEU A 104 -10.79 -13.65 19.69
C LEU A 104 -10.10 -14.79 18.93
N GLY A 105 -10.73 -15.98 18.91
CA GLY A 105 -10.15 -17.17 18.30
C GLY A 105 -9.66 -16.92 16.87
N LEU A 106 -8.57 -17.60 16.46
CA LEU A 106 -7.81 -17.30 15.24
C LEU A 106 -8.68 -17.14 13.98
N SER A 107 -9.74 -17.94 13.84
CA SER A 107 -10.71 -17.86 12.74
C SER A 107 -11.46 -16.52 12.66
N LEU A 108 -11.68 -15.83 13.78
CA LEU A 108 -12.29 -14.51 13.85
C LEU A 108 -11.30 -13.41 13.47
N ILE A 109 -10.02 -13.56 13.86
CA ILE A 109 -8.92 -12.68 13.41
C ILE A 109 -8.74 -12.83 11.90
N GLU A 110 -8.61 -14.06 11.40
CA GLU A 110 -8.56 -14.35 9.95
C GLU A 110 -9.76 -13.77 9.20
N ARG A 111 -10.99 -13.95 9.69
CA ARG A 111 -12.21 -13.41 9.06
C ARG A 111 -12.19 -11.88 9.03
N THR A 112 -11.74 -11.25 10.10
CA THR A 112 -11.54 -9.80 10.17
C THR A 112 -10.54 -9.36 9.11
N MET A 113 -9.34 -9.96 9.11
CA MET A 113 -8.28 -9.63 8.17
C MET A 113 -8.70 -9.86 6.70
N ARG A 114 -9.45 -10.93 6.39
CA ARG A 114 -9.99 -11.20 5.04
C ARG A 114 -11.03 -10.18 4.57
N PHE A 115 -11.75 -9.53 5.49
CA PHE A 115 -12.65 -8.43 5.15
C PHE A 115 -11.86 -7.17 4.77
N PHE A 116 -10.77 -6.85 5.47
CA PHE A 116 -9.89 -5.72 5.14
C PHE A 116 -9.05 -5.96 3.86
N TRP A 117 -8.52 -7.18 3.70
CA TRP A 117 -7.62 -7.59 2.63
C TRP A 117 -8.18 -8.81 1.88
N PRO A 118 -9.02 -8.61 0.83
CA PRO A 118 -9.63 -9.71 0.08
C PRO A 118 -8.63 -10.58 -0.70
N VAL A 119 -7.44 -10.05 -0.98
CA VAL A 119 -6.36 -10.72 -1.74
C VAL A 119 -5.14 -10.88 -0.83
N MET A 120 -5.37 -11.39 0.38
CA MET A 120 -4.34 -11.55 1.41
C MET A 120 -3.41 -12.74 1.16
N GLU A 121 -2.18 -12.57 1.63
CA GLU A 121 -1.21 -13.61 1.96
C GLU A 121 -0.83 -13.36 3.43
N SER A 122 -0.69 -14.41 4.24
CA SER A 122 -0.49 -14.26 5.69
C SER A 122 0.19 -15.46 6.33
N ASN A 123 1.10 -15.22 7.27
CA ASN A 123 1.43 -16.20 8.29
C ASN A 123 0.98 -15.68 9.66
N LEU A 124 -0.07 -16.28 10.21
CA LEU A 124 -0.62 -15.92 11.53
C LEU A 124 -0.12 -16.80 12.68
N GLN A 125 0.61 -17.88 12.35
CA GLN A 125 1.25 -18.80 13.32
C GLN A 125 2.74 -18.47 13.52
N ASP A 126 3.21 -17.42 12.86
CA ASP A 126 4.57 -16.88 12.96
C ASP A 126 4.87 -16.33 14.36
N HIS A 127 6.15 -16.26 14.74
CA HIS A 127 6.56 -15.49 15.92
C HIS A 127 6.40 -13.98 15.70
N THR A 128 6.44 -13.55 14.44
CA THR A 128 6.11 -12.20 13.97
C THR A 128 4.93 -12.26 12.98
N PRO A 129 3.68 -12.40 13.46
CA PRO A 129 2.51 -12.60 12.60
C PRO A 129 2.34 -11.48 11.58
N TRP A 130 2.06 -11.83 10.32
CA TRP A 130 1.91 -10.85 9.24
C TRP A 130 0.73 -11.15 8.33
N VAL A 131 0.13 -10.07 7.82
CA VAL A 131 -0.92 -10.06 6.80
C VAL A 131 -0.53 -9.03 5.76
N LEU A 132 -0.29 -9.47 4.53
CA LEU A 132 0.10 -8.63 3.41
C LEU A 132 -0.82 -8.87 2.23
N SER A 133 -0.93 -7.88 1.35
CA SER A 133 -1.71 -8.00 0.12
C SER A 133 -1.13 -7.06 -0.95
N PRO A 134 -1.24 -7.40 -2.24
CA PRO A 134 -0.73 -6.54 -3.32
C PRO A 134 -1.31 -5.12 -3.23
N MET A 135 -0.44 -4.11 -3.28
CA MET A 135 -0.78 -2.74 -2.92
C MET A 135 -1.94 -2.19 -3.76
N PHE A 136 -1.94 -2.43 -5.08
CA PHE A 136 -2.97 -1.96 -6.01
C PHE A 136 -4.35 -2.61 -5.78
N ALA A 137 -4.38 -3.85 -5.26
CA ALA A 137 -5.62 -4.53 -4.86
C ALA A 137 -6.16 -4.07 -3.48
N THR A 138 -5.32 -3.39 -2.69
CA THR A 138 -5.57 -3.08 -1.28
C THR A 138 -5.89 -1.61 -1.01
N MET A 139 -5.08 -0.71 -1.57
CA MET A 139 -5.20 0.73 -1.37
C MET A 139 -6.60 1.21 -1.72
N SER A 140 -7.09 2.25 -1.04
CA SER A 140 -8.41 2.83 -1.31
C SER A 140 -8.35 3.78 -2.49
N ARG A 141 -7.26 4.54 -2.66
CA ARG A 141 -6.94 5.27 -3.89
C ARG A 141 -5.51 4.99 -4.35
N VAL A 142 -5.31 5.05 -5.66
CA VAL A 142 -4.01 4.99 -6.34
C VAL A 142 -4.04 6.01 -7.49
N ARG A 143 -2.95 6.77 -7.59
CA ARG A 143 -2.57 7.60 -8.73
C ARG A 143 -1.18 7.16 -9.16
N VAL A 144 -0.99 6.93 -10.46
CA VAL A 144 0.32 6.66 -11.05
C VAL A 144 0.64 7.81 -11.98
N GLN A 145 1.73 8.52 -11.72
CA GLN A 145 2.36 9.41 -12.68
C GLN A 145 3.56 8.67 -13.26
N VAL A 146 3.40 8.19 -14.49
CA VAL A 146 4.46 7.44 -15.19
C VAL A 146 5.68 8.33 -15.37
N GLY A 147 6.86 7.78 -15.11
CA GLY A 147 8.13 8.48 -15.31
C GLY A 147 8.40 8.69 -16.80
N SER A 148 8.79 9.91 -17.20
CA SER A 148 9.25 10.15 -18.57
C SER A 148 10.62 9.51 -18.80
N ASP A 149 10.71 8.65 -19.80
CA ASP A 149 11.99 8.16 -20.34
C ASP A 149 12.89 9.34 -20.78
N PRO A 150 14.22 9.22 -20.73
CA PRO A 150 15.14 10.31 -21.07
C PRO A 150 15.34 10.43 -22.60
N ILE A 151 14.31 10.89 -23.31
CA ILE A 151 14.44 11.47 -24.65
C ILE A 151 13.89 12.91 -24.59
N GLU A 152 14.73 13.86 -24.98
CA GLU A 152 14.44 15.29 -25.16
C GLU A 152 13.88 16.04 -23.93
N ARG A 153 14.80 16.54 -23.08
CA ARG A 153 14.56 17.73 -22.24
C ARG A 153 15.14 18.95 -22.93
N GLU A 154 14.29 19.90 -23.35
CA GLU A 154 14.77 21.21 -23.80
C GLU A 154 15.40 22.02 -22.65
N LEU A 155 16.40 22.84 -22.99
CA LEU A 155 17.23 23.57 -22.03
C LEU A 155 16.56 24.89 -21.57
N GLY A 156 15.56 24.77 -20.71
CA GLY A 156 14.91 25.89 -20.03
C GLY A 156 15.79 26.59 -18.99
N LEU A 157 16.57 27.58 -19.45
CA LEU A 157 17.26 28.70 -18.75
C LEU A 157 17.56 28.56 -17.23
N SER A 158 18.85 28.69 -16.90
CA SER A 158 19.42 28.56 -15.55
C SER A 158 18.99 29.66 -14.57
N SER A 159 18.89 29.29 -13.28
CA SER A 159 18.85 30.25 -12.16
C SER A 159 20.09 30.08 -11.25
N PRO A 160 20.66 31.15 -10.67
CA PRO A 160 21.91 31.07 -9.91
C PRO A 160 21.89 30.10 -8.71
N ALA A 161 20.72 29.88 -8.11
CA ALA A 161 20.53 28.98 -6.97
C ALA A 161 20.87 27.51 -7.27
N GLN A 162 20.90 27.10 -8.55
CA GLN A 162 21.19 25.72 -8.94
C GLN A 162 22.65 25.31 -8.80
N ASN A 163 23.58 26.25 -8.64
CA ASN A 163 25.01 25.94 -8.62
C ASN A 163 25.47 25.26 -7.32
N TYR A 164 24.95 25.67 -6.17
CA TYR A 164 25.35 25.12 -4.86
C TYR A 164 24.93 23.66 -4.61
N PHE A 165 24.02 23.11 -5.43
CA PHE A 165 23.56 21.71 -5.32
C PHE A 165 24.18 20.77 -6.37
N ARG A 166 24.97 21.29 -7.33
CA ARG A 166 25.35 20.52 -8.52
C ARG A 166 26.40 19.45 -8.27
N GLU A 167 27.37 19.70 -7.38
CA GLU A 167 28.55 18.83 -7.23
C GLU A 167 28.27 17.49 -6.53
N SER A 168 27.19 17.38 -5.74
CA SER A 168 26.83 16.13 -5.05
C SER A 168 25.72 15.31 -5.74
N LEU A 169 25.07 15.84 -6.77
CA LEU A 169 23.87 15.22 -7.39
C LEU A 169 24.12 14.61 -8.79
N ALA A 170 25.36 14.61 -9.27
CA ALA A 170 25.68 14.27 -10.66
C ALA A 170 25.54 12.78 -11.05
N THR A 171 25.33 11.85 -10.10
CA THR A 171 25.44 10.39 -10.32
C THR A 171 24.15 9.58 -10.15
N ASN A 172 23.02 10.14 -9.69
CA ASN A 172 21.79 9.36 -9.50
C ASN A 172 20.52 10.13 -9.92
N VAL A 173 19.91 9.72 -11.03
CA VAL A 173 18.78 10.42 -11.68
C VAL A 173 17.42 10.03 -11.06
N ARG A 174 17.32 9.92 -9.72
CA ARG A 174 16.01 10.04 -9.05
C ARG A 174 15.59 11.50 -9.06
N SER A 175 15.00 11.93 -10.17
CA SER A 175 14.39 13.24 -10.33
C SER A 175 13.45 13.55 -9.17
N GLN A 176 13.42 14.80 -8.72
CA GLN A 176 12.61 15.24 -7.58
C GLN A 176 11.16 14.76 -7.71
N LEU A 177 10.58 14.31 -6.59
CA LEU A 177 9.15 13.99 -6.54
C LEU A 177 8.34 15.23 -6.95
N PRO A 178 7.22 15.07 -7.67
CA PRO A 178 6.31 16.17 -7.99
C PRO A 178 5.81 16.85 -6.70
N ARG A 179 5.17 18.02 -6.80
CA ARG A 179 4.58 18.68 -5.63
C ARG A 179 3.64 17.73 -4.88
N TRP A 180 3.70 17.76 -3.55
CA TRP A 180 2.78 17.00 -2.70
C TRP A 180 1.32 17.38 -3.06
N PRO A 181 0.43 16.42 -3.37
CA PRO A 181 -0.91 16.72 -3.84
C PRO A 181 -1.89 17.12 -2.73
N GLY A 182 -1.43 17.21 -1.47
CA GLY A 182 -2.31 17.37 -0.31
C GLY A 182 -3.24 16.16 -0.16
N ILE A 183 -4.45 16.40 0.34
CA ILE A 183 -5.50 15.37 0.46
C ILE A 183 -5.90 14.84 -0.93
N MET A 184 -5.75 13.53 -1.15
CA MET A 184 -6.32 12.88 -2.35
C MET A 184 -7.84 13.05 -2.40
N THR A 185 -8.32 13.76 -3.42
CA THR A 185 -9.72 14.13 -3.66
C THR A 185 -10.66 12.92 -3.71
N ASP A 186 -11.91 13.13 -3.28
CA ASP A 186 -12.79 12.00 -2.97
C ASP A 186 -13.61 11.41 -4.12
N ALA A 187 -13.67 12.13 -5.24
CA ALA A 187 -14.35 11.70 -6.47
C ALA A 187 -13.90 10.31 -6.94
N GLU A 188 -14.72 9.71 -7.81
CA GLU A 188 -14.56 8.34 -8.30
C GLU A 188 -13.23 8.08 -9.04
N SER A 189 -12.55 9.16 -9.46
CA SER A 189 -11.27 9.18 -10.15
C SER A 189 -10.18 8.33 -9.49
N GLU A 190 -9.94 7.15 -10.07
CA GLU A 190 -8.59 6.64 -10.23
C GLU A 190 -7.76 7.62 -11.08
N SER A 191 -6.44 7.53 -11.02
CA SER A 191 -5.57 8.19 -12.00
C SER A 191 -4.43 7.26 -12.38
N ILE A 192 -4.78 6.17 -13.08
CA ILE A 192 -3.86 5.24 -13.72
C ILE A 192 -3.89 5.54 -15.23
N PRO A 193 -2.76 5.88 -15.88
CA PRO A 193 -2.75 6.19 -17.30
C PRO A 193 -2.75 4.90 -18.14
N PRO A 194 -3.42 4.86 -19.31
CA PRO A 194 -3.44 3.67 -20.18
C PRO A 194 -2.08 3.19 -20.68
N SER A 195 -1.04 4.03 -20.61
CA SER A 195 0.34 3.65 -20.88
C SER A 195 0.90 2.69 -19.83
N PHE A 196 0.58 2.89 -18.55
CA PHE A 196 1.08 2.05 -17.43
C PHE A 196 0.55 0.61 -17.53
N THR A 197 -0.73 0.43 -17.89
CA THR A 197 -1.34 -0.90 -18.07
C THR A 197 -1.06 -1.51 -19.45
N ARG A 198 -0.31 -0.84 -20.33
CA ARG A 198 -0.03 -1.32 -21.68
C ARG A 198 1.05 -2.41 -21.63
N ARG A 199 0.74 -3.60 -22.15
CA ARG A 199 1.77 -4.62 -22.37
C ARG A 199 2.87 -4.05 -23.29
N PRO A 200 4.16 -4.29 -23.00
CA PRO A 200 5.21 -4.03 -23.98
C PRO A 200 4.91 -4.84 -25.26
N PRO A 201 5.19 -4.31 -26.46
CA PRO A 201 4.94 -5.05 -27.70
C PRO A 201 5.77 -6.34 -27.69
N ASN A 202 5.11 -7.48 -27.93
CA ASN A 202 5.79 -8.76 -28.05
C ASN A 202 6.92 -8.65 -29.08
N ARG A 203 8.18 -8.73 -28.62
CA ARG A 203 9.31 -9.06 -29.49
C ARG A 203 9.13 -10.50 -29.96
N THR A 204 8.35 -10.69 -31.01
CA THR A 204 8.03 -12.00 -31.59
C THR A 204 9.33 -12.73 -31.96
N PRO A 205 9.64 -13.89 -31.33
CA PRO A 205 10.64 -14.78 -31.87
C PRO A 205 10.23 -15.18 -33.29
N ARG A 206 11.16 -15.18 -34.25
CA ARG A 206 10.86 -15.62 -35.62
C ARG A 206 10.28 -17.03 -35.59
N SER A 207 9.15 -17.20 -36.27
CA SER A 207 8.42 -18.47 -36.33
C SER A 207 9.28 -19.60 -36.87
N ARG A 208 9.24 -20.76 -36.20
CA ARG A 208 9.44 -22.06 -36.86
C ARG A 208 8.34 -23.00 -36.39
N ALA A 209 7.52 -23.45 -37.34
CA ALA A 209 6.40 -24.33 -37.07
C ALA A 209 6.83 -25.81 -37.19
N SER A 210 6.31 -26.64 -36.30
CA SER A 210 6.22 -28.09 -36.47
C SER A 210 4.98 -28.58 -35.70
N SER A 211 4.31 -29.60 -36.23
CA SER A 211 2.94 -29.97 -35.87
C SER A 211 2.83 -31.38 -35.29
N SER A 212 2.06 -31.58 -34.22
CA SER A 212 1.56 -32.89 -33.81
C SER A 212 0.29 -32.82 -32.91
N SER A 213 -0.46 -33.91 -32.88
CA SER A 213 -1.72 -34.19 -32.14
C SER A 213 -1.95 -35.73 -32.17
N PRO A 214 -3.00 -36.35 -31.54
CA PRO A 214 -3.98 -35.88 -30.55
C PRO A 214 -3.60 -36.44 -29.14
N PRO A 215 -4.22 -37.42 -28.41
CA PRO A 215 -5.55 -38.11 -28.39
C PRO A 215 -6.44 -37.65 -27.18
N PRO A 216 -7.51 -38.35 -26.71
CA PRO A 216 -8.53 -37.76 -25.79
C PRO A 216 -8.67 -38.33 -24.35
N THR A 217 -9.67 -37.77 -23.64
CA THR A 217 -10.10 -37.90 -22.22
C THR A 217 -10.29 -39.31 -21.63
N PRO A 218 -10.41 -39.41 -20.28
CA PRO A 218 -11.74 -39.72 -19.73
C PRO A 218 -12.23 -38.80 -18.57
N ARG A 219 -13.54 -38.81 -18.32
CA ARG A 219 -14.22 -38.14 -17.19
C ARG A 219 -13.96 -38.84 -15.85
N ARG A 220 -13.92 -38.08 -14.75
CA ARG A 220 -14.39 -38.55 -13.43
C ARG A 220 -15.10 -37.42 -12.68
N SER A 221 -16.18 -37.73 -11.97
CA SER A 221 -17.05 -36.77 -11.29
C SER A 221 -16.93 -36.87 -9.77
N THR A 222 -16.65 -35.76 -9.10
CA THR A 222 -16.82 -35.60 -7.65
C THR A 222 -17.47 -34.25 -7.35
N LEU A 223 -18.47 -34.24 -6.46
CA LEU A 223 -19.18 -33.04 -6.06
C LEU A 223 -18.43 -32.35 -4.92
N SER A 224 -17.84 -31.20 -5.20
CA SER A 224 -17.25 -30.30 -4.20
C SER A 224 -17.77 -28.88 -4.41
N ARG A 225 -18.52 -28.34 -3.44
CA ARG A 225 -19.02 -26.95 -3.47
C ARG A 225 -17.91 -25.96 -3.06
N THR A 226 -16.92 -25.78 -3.93
CA THR A 226 -15.97 -24.65 -3.84
C THR A 226 -16.56 -23.42 -4.52
N PHE A 227 -16.44 -22.25 -3.88
CA PHE A 227 -16.83 -20.98 -4.49
C PHE A 227 -15.87 -20.62 -5.62
N SER A 228 -16.32 -20.77 -6.87
CA SER A 228 -15.52 -20.53 -8.06
C SER A 228 -15.31 -19.02 -8.30
N TYR A 229 -14.29 -18.45 -7.66
CA TYR A 229 -13.65 -17.23 -8.18
C TYR A 229 -12.99 -17.59 -9.51
N PHE A 230 -13.71 -17.35 -10.60
CA PHE A 230 -13.40 -17.90 -11.92
C PHE A 230 -12.01 -17.47 -12.41
N SER A 231 -11.16 -18.47 -12.67
CA SER A 231 -10.00 -18.31 -13.53
C SER A 231 -10.48 -18.06 -14.97
N ARG A 232 -10.66 -16.78 -15.32
CA ARG A 232 -10.88 -16.33 -16.70
C ARG A 232 -9.52 -15.97 -17.32
N ALA A 233 -9.37 -16.28 -18.61
CA ALA A 233 -8.23 -15.83 -19.39
C ALA A 233 -8.12 -14.29 -19.33
N ALA A 234 -6.88 -13.78 -19.30
CA ALA A 234 -6.63 -12.34 -19.25
C ALA A 234 -7.23 -11.66 -20.49
N PRO A 235 -8.04 -10.59 -20.34
CA PRO A 235 -8.57 -9.83 -21.47
C PRO A 235 -7.49 -9.40 -22.47
N GLN A 236 -7.88 -9.37 -23.75
CA GLN A 236 -6.96 -9.12 -24.87
C GLN A 236 -6.67 -7.61 -25.02
N SER A 237 -7.68 -6.76 -24.81
CA SER A 237 -7.54 -5.37 -24.36
C SER A 237 -7.99 -5.29 -22.90
N LEU A 238 -7.29 -4.48 -22.11
CA LEU A 238 -7.58 -4.27 -20.69
C LEU A 238 -8.03 -2.82 -20.52
N ASP A 239 -9.34 -2.61 -20.42
CA ASP A 239 -9.88 -1.29 -20.04
C ASP A 239 -9.31 -0.91 -18.67
N VAL A 240 -8.75 0.29 -18.58
CA VAL A 240 -8.13 0.76 -17.34
C VAL A 240 -9.23 0.93 -16.29
N PRO A 241 -9.10 0.37 -15.08
CA PRO A 241 -10.12 0.53 -14.05
C PRO A 241 -10.29 2.02 -13.74
N GLY A 242 -11.51 2.53 -13.94
CA GLY A 242 -11.82 3.95 -13.72
C GLY A 242 -12.07 4.30 -12.27
N ILE A 243 -12.53 3.31 -11.47
CA ILE A 243 -12.99 3.49 -10.09
C ILE A 243 -12.41 2.45 -9.10
N PRO A 244 -12.31 2.77 -7.79
CA PRO A 244 -11.72 1.88 -6.77
C PRO A 244 -12.27 0.45 -6.68
N PRO A 245 -13.59 0.18 -6.78
CA PRO A 245 -14.10 -1.19 -6.81
C PRO A 245 -13.59 -2.00 -8.00
N GLU A 246 -13.46 -1.35 -9.17
CA GLU A 246 -12.93 -1.96 -10.39
C GLU A 246 -11.43 -2.20 -10.28
N ARG A 247 -10.64 -1.25 -9.76
CA ARG A 247 -9.19 -1.46 -9.53
C ARG A 247 -8.96 -2.69 -8.66
N LYS A 248 -9.64 -2.77 -7.51
CA LYS A 248 -9.45 -3.87 -6.56
C LYS A 248 -9.80 -5.23 -7.18
N LYS A 249 -10.88 -5.28 -7.98
CA LYS A 249 -11.27 -6.46 -8.76
C LYS A 249 -10.28 -6.80 -9.87
N TYR A 250 -9.83 -5.82 -10.65
CA TYR A 250 -8.87 -5.97 -11.75
C TYR A 250 -7.51 -6.49 -11.27
N PHE A 251 -6.88 -5.80 -10.30
CA PHE A 251 -5.60 -6.21 -9.72
C PHE A 251 -5.72 -7.38 -8.72
N SER A 252 -6.91 -7.97 -8.49
CA SER A 252 -7.03 -9.23 -7.75
C SER A 252 -6.35 -10.40 -8.47
N SER A 253 -6.29 -10.37 -9.80
CA SER A 253 -5.67 -11.42 -10.62
C SER A 253 -4.14 -11.33 -10.60
N PRO A 254 -3.42 -12.38 -10.12
CA PRO A 254 -1.96 -12.41 -10.18
C PRO A 254 -1.42 -12.31 -11.62
N VAL A 255 -2.17 -12.85 -12.59
CA VAL A 255 -1.80 -12.81 -14.02
C VAL A 255 -1.81 -11.38 -14.57
N VAL A 256 -2.73 -10.53 -14.08
CA VAL A 256 -2.77 -9.10 -14.45
C VAL A 256 -1.63 -8.35 -13.77
N ARG A 257 -1.43 -8.57 -12.47
CA ARG A 257 -0.38 -7.88 -11.70
C ARG A 257 1.02 -8.14 -12.25
N LYS A 258 1.35 -9.39 -12.59
CA LYS A 258 2.65 -9.78 -13.16
C LYS A 258 2.90 -9.31 -14.60
N GLN A 259 1.90 -8.73 -15.28
CA GLN A 259 2.05 -8.20 -16.64
C GLN A 259 2.32 -6.69 -16.67
N ILE A 260 2.24 -6.01 -15.53
CA ILE A 260 2.35 -4.56 -15.41
C ILE A 260 3.65 -4.27 -14.64
N ARG A 261 4.66 -3.74 -15.35
CA ARG A 261 5.92 -3.31 -14.74
C ARG A 261 5.74 -2.00 -13.97
N ILE A 262 6.67 -1.72 -13.08
CA ILE A 262 6.81 -0.45 -12.36
C ILE A 262 8.25 0.01 -12.58
N GLU A 263 8.42 1.15 -13.23
CA GLU A 263 9.76 1.71 -13.45
C GLU A 263 10.20 2.54 -12.23
N PRO A 264 11.50 2.58 -11.86
CA PRO A 264 11.99 3.36 -10.70
C PRO A 264 11.76 4.87 -10.78
N THR A 265 11.34 5.37 -11.95
CA THR A 265 10.96 6.75 -12.20
C THR A 265 9.47 7.01 -11.93
N ASP A 266 8.62 5.98 -11.92
CA ASP A 266 7.17 6.08 -11.71
C ASP A 266 6.84 6.59 -10.30
N VAL A 267 6.03 7.65 -10.21
CA VAL A 267 5.57 8.20 -8.95
C VAL A 267 4.18 7.65 -8.64
N ILE A 268 4.12 6.71 -7.70
CA ILE A 268 2.89 6.11 -7.22
C ILE A 268 2.44 6.87 -5.96
N THR A 269 1.23 7.42 -5.98
CA THR A 269 0.59 8.05 -4.83
C THR A 269 -0.61 7.21 -4.40
N THR A 270 -0.70 6.85 -3.12
CA THR A 270 -1.72 5.94 -2.59
C THR A 270 -2.36 6.48 -1.31
N ASP A 271 -3.63 6.14 -1.06
CA ASP A 271 -4.34 6.39 0.20
C ASP A 271 -4.99 5.08 0.68
N PHE A 272 -4.63 4.61 1.87
CA PHE A 272 -5.29 3.53 2.59
C PHE A 272 -6.14 4.13 3.72
N ARG A 273 -7.46 4.14 3.51
CA ARG A 273 -8.44 4.65 4.48
C ARG A 273 -9.33 3.55 5.03
N ASN A 274 -9.67 3.65 6.31
CA ASN A 274 -10.66 2.76 6.95
C ASN A 274 -11.61 3.54 7.88
N SER A 275 -12.71 2.91 8.28
CA SER A 275 -13.80 3.47 9.09
C SER A 275 -14.09 2.66 10.35
N PHE A 276 -13.15 1.83 10.78
CA PHE A 276 -13.40 0.76 11.75
C PHE A 276 -12.67 0.99 13.08
N ILE A 277 -11.49 1.63 13.03
CA ILE A 277 -10.78 2.08 14.23
C ILE A 277 -11.31 3.45 14.64
N ASN A 278 -11.92 3.57 15.82
CA ASN A 278 -12.22 4.85 16.46
C ASN A 278 -11.20 5.09 17.57
N PHE A 279 -10.37 6.13 17.42
CA PHE A 279 -9.28 6.39 18.35
C PHE A 279 -9.80 6.98 19.68
N ARG A 280 -10.84 7.84 19.65
CA ARG A 280 -11.46 8.46 20.84
C ARG A 280 -11.83 7.48 21.95
N ASP A 281 -12.31 6.29 21.60
CA ASP A 281 -12.68 5.22 22.55
C ASP A 281 -11.80 3.96 22.40
N LEU A 282 -10.67 4.08 21.68
CA LEU A 282 -9.77 2.99 21.30
C LEU A 282 -10.52 1.69 20.93
N SER A 283 -11.44 1.76 19.98
CA SER A 283 -12.26 0.60 19.59
C SER A 283 -12.16 0.24 18.11
N LEU A 284 -12.27 -1.05 17.80
CA LEU A 284 -12.36 -1.60 16.45
C LEU A 284 -13.74 -2.22 16.22
N ALA A 285 -14.52 -1.63 15.32
CA ALA A 285 -15.82 -2.13 14.89
C ALA A 285 -15.67 -2.96 13.60
N VAL A 286 -15.72 -4.29 13.70
CA VAL A 286 -15.57 -5.19 12.55
C VAL A 286 -16.94 -5.48 11.91
N PRO A 287 -17.13 -5.26 10.60
CA PRO A 287 -18.40 -5.54 9.94
C PRO A 287 -18.84 -7.00 10.05
N GLY A 288 -20.08 -7.21 10.49
CA GLY A 288 -20.64 -8.54 10.76
C GLY A 288 -20.28 -9.14 12.13
N ILE A 289 -19.56 -8.41 12.99
CA ILE A 289 -19.44 -8.72 14.42
C ILE A 289 -20.36 -7.75 15.19
N PRO A 290 -21.23 -8.23 16.11
CA PRO A 290 -22.20 -7.38 16.81
C PRO A 290 -21.61 -6.56 17.98
N PHE A 291 -20.33 -6.73 18.28
CA PHE A 291 -19.61 -6.04 19.36
C PHE A 291 -18.35 -5.34 18.83
N LYS A 292 -17.94 -4.25 19.50
CA LYS A 292 -16.65 -3.60 19.30
C LYS A 292 -15.54 -4.39 20.02
N ILE A 293 -14.35 -4.45 19.42
CA ILE A 293 -13.13 -4.92 20.08
C ILE A 293 -12.47 -3.73 20.79
N ASP A 294 -12.14 -3.87 22.07
CA ASP A 294 -11.43 -2.89 22.89
C ASP A 294 -9.93 -2.93 22.57
N LEU A 295 -9.42 -1.97 21.80
CA LEU A 295 -8.01 -1.90 21.43
C LEU A 295 -7.13 -1.48 22.60
N GLY A 296 -7.67 -0.73 23.57
CA GLY A 296 -6.93 -0.32 24.77
C GLY A 296 -6.39 -1.53 25.54
N ARG A 297 -7.23 -2.54 25.77
CA ARG A 297 -6.84 -3.79 26.45
C ARG A 297 -5.81 -4.64 25.70
N HIS A 298 -5.56 -4.37 24.41
CA HIS A 298 -4.94 -5.33 23.50
C HIS A 298 -3.78 -4.76 22.66
N MET A 299 -3.68 -3.43 22.56
CA MET A 299 -2.67 -2.71 21.76
C MET A 299 -1.85 -1.70 22.57
N VAL A 300 -2.24 -1.38 23.81
CA VAL A 300 -1.39 -0.59 24.73
C VAL A 300 -0.06 -1.32 24.94
N GLY A 301 1.05 -0.62 24.71
CA GLY A 301 2.40 -1.21 24.76
C GLY A 301 2.69 -2.27 23.69
N ARG A 302 1.87 -2.39 22.65
CA ARG A 302 2.10 -3.31 21.51
C ARG A 302 2.09 -2.51 20.19
N PRO A 303 3.28 -2.13 19.67
CA PRO A 303 3.36 -1.40 18.42
C PRO A 303 2.77 -2.19 17.25
N THR A 304 1.95 -1.53 16.43
CA THR A 304 1.37 -2.11 15.21
C THR A 304 2.04 -1.49 14.00
N GLN A 305 2.69 -2.33 13.18
CA GLN A 305 3.53 -1.88 12.08
C GLN A 305 2.78 -2.07 10.75
N TYR A 306 2.44 -0.99 10.07
CA TYR A 306 2.04 -1.02 8.67
C TYR A 306 3.30 -0.98 7.80
N VAL A 307 3.47 -1.92 6.88
CA VAL A 307 4.67 -2.01 6.03
C VAL A 307 4.29 -2.07 4.56
N CYS A 308 5.13 -1.45 3.73
CA CYS A 308 5.17 -1.69 2.30
C CYS A 308 6.54 -2.27 1.93
N ARG A 309 6.54 -3.46 1.32
CA ARG A 309 7.76 -4.21 0.97
C ARG A 309 7.60 -5.02 -0.30
N SER A 310 8.70 -5.45 -0.89
CA SER A 310 8.69 -6.39 -2.01
C SER A 310 8.25 -7.78 -1.55
N ARG A 311 7.83 -8.64 -2.50
CA ARG A 311 7.68 -10.09 -2.28
C ARG A 311 8.96 -10.78 -1.79
N THR A 312 10.13 -10.25 -2.14
CA THR A 312 11.45 -10.74 -1.69
C THR A 312 11.85 -10.23 -0.31
N GLY A 313 11.04 -9.39 0.35
CA GLY A 313 11.28 -8.87 1.69
C GLY A 313 12.04 -7.53 1.74
N ILE A 314 12.33 -6.89 0.61
CA ILE A 314 12.95 -5.56 0.55
C ILE A 314 11.94 -4.53 1.05
N GLU A 315 12.25 -3.86 2.16
CA GLU A 315 11.38 -2.88 2.77
C GLU A 315 11.50 -1.52 2.04
N TYR A 316 10.34 -0.96 1.68
CA TYR A 316 10.23 0.36 1.05
C TYR A 316 9.96 1.42 2.12
N TRP A 317 8.99 1.14 3.00
CA TRP A 317 8.67 1.96 4.16
C TRP A 317 7.87 1.20 5.20
N SER A 318 7.93 1.70 6.42
CA SER A 318 7.22 1.24 7.61
C SER A 318 6.58 2.43 8.31
N ILE A 319 5.41 2.23 8.92
CA ILE A 319 4.78 3.16 9.86
C ILE A 319 4.39 2.38 11.10
N VAL A 320 4.84 2.82 12.26
CA VAL A 320 4.52 2.18 13.53
C VAL A 320 3.57 3.06 14.34
N PHE A 321 2.48 2.44 14.79
CA PHE A 321 1.49 3.01 15.68
C PHE A 321 1.69 2.42 17.07
N THR A 322 2.02 3.27 18.04
CA THR A 322 2.22 2.88 19.44
C THR A 322 1.20 3.62 20.31
N ILE A 323 0.33 2.87 20.98
CA ILE A 323 -0.56 3.41 22.01
C ILE A 323 0.18 3.30 23.34
N LEU A 324 0.53 4.45 23.91
CA LEU A 324 1.08 4.56 25.26
C LEU A 324 -0.07 4.85 26.23
N GLN A 325 -0.03 4.27 27.42
CA GLN A 325 -0.87 4.73 28.52
C GLN A 325 -0.32 6.07 29.03
N ILE A 326 -1.21 6.96 29.47
CA ILE A 326 -0.85 8.11 30.31
C ILE A 326 -1.33 7.76 31.73
N ASP A 327 -0.56 8.16 32.75
CA ASP A 327 -0.89 8.00 34.16
C ASP A 327 -1.87 9.08 34.66
#